data_AF-A0A929K4T2-F1
#
_entry.id   AF-A0A929K4T2-F1
#
_cell.length_a   1.000
_cell.length_b   1.000
_cell.length_c   1.000
_cell.angle_alpha   90.00
_cell.angle_beta   90.00
_cell.angle_gamma   90.00
#
_symmetry.space_group_name_H-M   'P 1'
#
loop_
_entity.id
_entity.type
_entity.pdbx_description
1 polymer ?
#
loop_
_entity_poly.entity_id
_entity_poly.type
_entity_poly.pdbx_seq_one_letter_code
_entity_poly.pdbx_strand_id
1 'polypeptide(L)'
;MICMAELELISLVCKATEDWTGADETYLLLNGRRVWGPNSMNDNDVEDLSRMPKASFHSKVRVDLYDQDSGWFDDDDHLGRMY
;
A
#
# COMPACT_ATOMS: atom_id res chain seq x y z
N MET A 1 -9.97 26.59 15.18
CA MET A 1 -9.00 25.49 15.35
C MET A 1 -9.63 24.27 14.73
N ILE A 2 -8.95 23.63 13.78
CA ILE A 2 -9.48 22.43 13.15
C ILE A 2 -8.60 21.26 13.61
N CYS A 3 -9.16 20.32 14.38
CA CYS A 3 -8.41 19.20 14.92
C CYS A 3 -7.98 18.27 13.78
N MET A 4 -6.72 17.84 13.81
CA MET A 4 -6.19 16.89 12.84
C MET A 4 -5.88 15.58 13.54
N ALA A 5 -6.13 14.48 12.84
CA ALA A 5 -5.69 13.15 13.23
C ALA A 5 -4.46 12.75 12.42
N GLU A 6 -3.71 11.78 12.94
CA GLU A 6 -2.54 11.20 12.27
C GLU A 6 -2.77 9.72 12.01
N LEU A 7 -2.51 9.29 10.78
CA LEU A 7 -2.42 7.89 10.40
C LEU A 7 -0.97 7.45 10.48
N GLU A 8 -0.73 6.38 11.23
CA GLU A 8 0.54 5.67 11.31
C GLU A 8 0.36 4.28 10.70
N LEU A 9 1.13 3.96 9.67
CA LEU A 9 1.19 2.62 9.09
C LEU A 9 2.23 1.83 9.87
N ILE A 10 1.90 0.60 10.25
CA ILE A 10 2.77 -0.22 11.11
C ILE A 10 3.44 -1.33 10.30
N SER A 11 2.65 -2.15 9.62
CA SER A 11 3.18 -3.23 8.79
C SER A 11 2.22 -3.56 7.65
N LEU A 12 2.80 -4.10 6.59
CA LEU A 12 2.08 -4.77 5.51
C LEU A 12 2.52 -6.23 5.50
N VAL A 13 1.57 -7.15 5.42
CA VAL A 13 1.84 -8.59 5.40
C VAL A 13 1.19 -9.16 4.15
N CYS A 14 2.00 -9.71 3.25
CA CYS A 14 1.49 -10.48 2.13
C CYS A 14 1.05 -11.86 2.65
N LYS A 15 -0.20 -12.25 2.41
CA LYS A 15 -0.73 -13.56 2.82
C LYS A 15 -0.61 -14.59 1.72
N ALA A 16 -0.84 -14.17 0.49
CA ALA A 16 -0.68 -14.96 -0.72
C ALA A 16 -0.53 -13.96 -1.89
N THR A 17 0.42 -14.20 -2.80
CA THR A 17 0.54 -13.50 -4.08
C THR A 17 -0.55 -13.95 -5.04
N GLU A 18 -0.94 -13.08 -5.98
CA GLU A 18 -2.00 -13.41 -6.96
C GLU A 18 -1.53 -14.44 -8.00
N ASP A 19 -0.22 -14.48 -8.28
CA ASP A 19 0.32 -15.22 -9.42
C ASP A 19 1.10 -16.51 -9.10
N TRP A 20 0.98 -17.48 -10.02
CA TRP A 20 1.76 -18.73 -10.02
C TRP A 20 3.26 -18.49 -10.35
N THR A 21 3.63 -17.28 -10.79
CA THR A 21 5.00 -16.88 -11.11
C THR A 21 5.23 -15.40 -10.80
N GLY A 22 6.18 -15.09 -9.94
CA GLY A 22 6.56 -13.69 -9.66
C GLY A 22 6.32 -13.32 -8.20
N ALA A 23 6.69 -12.11 -7.83
CA ALA A 23 6.41 -11.52 -6.54
C ALA A 23 5.74 -10.17 -6.81
N ASP A 24 4.66 -9.89 -6.09
CA ASP A 24 3.81 -8.71 -6.27
C ASP A 24 4.62 -7.43 -6.05
N GLU A 25 4.51 -6.48 -6.96
CA GLU A 25 5.21 -5.19 -6.98
C GLU A 25 4.38 -4.12 -6.27
N THR A 26 4.12 -4.38 -4.99
CA THR A 26 3.11 -3.66 -4.20
C THR A 26 3.44 -2.20 -3.89
N TYR A 27 2.42 -1.33 -3.92
CA TYR A 27 2.53 0.06 -3.46
C TYR A 27 1.28 0.57 -2.74
N LEU A 28 1.45 1.57 -1.87
CA LEU A 28 0.38 2.17 -1.08
C LEU A 28 0.09 3.60 -1.50
N LEU A 29 -1.19 3.93 -1.66
CA LEU A 29 -1.67 5.30 -1.81
C LEU A 29 -2.42 5.76 -0.56
N LEU A 30 -2.14 6.99 -0.11
CA LEU A 30 -2.99 7.71 0.84
C LEU A 30 -3.70 8.85 0.10
N ASN A 31 -5.02 8.81 0.07
CA ASN A 31 -5.86 9.74 -0.69
C ASN A 31 -5.42 9.87 -2.16
N GLY A 32 -4.99 8.76 -2.77
CA GLY A 32 -4.52 8.73 -4.16
C GLY A 32 -3.06 9.17 -4.36
N ARG A 33 -2.33 9.54 -3.29
CA ARG A 33 -0.89 9.88 -3.38
C ARG A 33 -0.05 8.69 -2.93
N ARG A 34 0.91 8.26 -3.76
CA ARG A 34 1.84 7.17 -3.42
C ARG A 34 2.71 7.59 -2.24
N VAL A 35 2.75 6.75 -1.21
CA VAL A 35 3.50 6.99 0.03
C VAL A 35 4.56 5.93 0.30
N TRP A 36 4.42 4.75 -0.30
CA TRP A 36 5.35 3.63 -0.19
C TRP A 36 5.23 2.74 -1.43
N GLY A 37 6.28 2.02 -1.76
CA GLY A 37 6.39 1.15 -2.94
C GLY A 37 6.71 1.89 -4.25
N PRO A 38 6.89 1.16 -5.37
CA PRO A 38 6.66 -0.28 -5.48
C PRO A 38 7.77 -1.08 -4.80
N ASN A 39 7.38 -2.08 -4.02
CA ASN A 39 8.29 -3.03 -3.39
C ASN A 39 7.79 -4.44 -3.69
N SER A 40 8.71 -5.32 -4.08
CA SER A 40 8.41 -6.73 -4.30
C SER A 40 8.07 -7.42 -2.98
N MET A 41 6.93 -8.09 -2.91
CA MET A 41 6.49 -8.88 -1.77
C MET A 41 6.02 -10.26 -2.25
N ASN A 42 6.46 -11.32 -1.58
CA ASN A 42 6.02 -12.68 -1.82
C ASN A 42 5.19 -13.23 -0.64
N ASP A 43 4.68 -14.44 -0.75
CA ASP A 43 3.95 -15.17 0.28
C ASP A 43 4.64 -15.07 1.64
N ASN A 44 3.91 -14.53 2.62
CA ASN A 44 4.34 -14.34 4.01
C ASN A 44 5.41 -13.26 4.23
N ASP A 45 5.79 -12.51 3.19
CA ASP A 45 6.65 -11.36 3.39
C ASP A 45 5.96 -10.30 4.26
N VAL A 46 6.79 -9.65 5.07
CA VAL A 46 6.36 -8.60 5.99
C VAL A 46 7.22 -7.38 5.75
N GLU A 47 6.57 -6.28 5.42
CA GLU A 47 7.21 -4.98 5.40
C GLU A 47 6.94 -4.24 6.72
N ASP A 48 8.00 -3.69 7.31
CA ASP A 48 7.93 -2.77 8.43
C ASP A 48 7.72 -1.33 7.92
N LEU A 49 6.52 -0.80 8.13
CA LEU A 49 6.12 0.54 7.72
C LEU A 49 6.23 1.57 8.86
N SER A 50 6.65 1.16 10.06
CA SER A 50 6.71 2.03 11.25
C SER A 50 7.63 3.25 11.10
N ARG A 51 8.53 3.21 10.11
CA ARG A 51 9.45 4.32 9.77
C ARG A 51 8.88 5.30 8.75
N MET A 52 7.70 5.02 8.19
CA MET A 52 7.06 5.92 7.24
C MET A 52 6.60 7.21 7.91
N PRO A 53 6.58 8.34 7.17
CA PRO A 53 5.99 9.57 7.68
C PRO A 53 4.51 9.37 8.02
N LYS A 54 4.10 9.88 9.18
CA LYS A 54 2.68 9.93 9.57
C LYS A 54 1.91 10.80 8.60
N ALA A 55 0.71 10.35 8.24
CA ALA A 55 -0.17 11.11 7.37
C ALA A 55 -1.22 11.85 8.17
N SER A 56 -1.15 13.17 8.11
CA SER A 56 -2.12 14.09 8.69
C SER A 56 -3.41 14.10 7.88
N PHE A 57 -4.57 13.96 8.54
CA PHE A 57 -5.88 14.02 7.90
C PHE A 57 -6.93 14.66 8.81
N HIS A 58 -8.05 15.05 8.19
CA HIS A 58 -9.09 15.82 8.86
C HIS A 58 -10.21 14.95 9.41
N SER A 59 -10.94 14.30 8.51
CA SER A 59 -12.11 13.47 8.86
C SER A 59 -11.96 12.03 8.37
N LYS A 60 -11.25 11.83 7.26
CA LYS A 60 -11.12 10.54 6.59
C LYS A 60 -9.81 10.49 5.81
N VAL A 61 -9.21 9.32 5.74
CA VAL A 61 -8.09 9.01 4.88
C VAL A 61 -8.43 7.72 4.13
N ARG A 62 -8.22 7.70 2.81
CA ARG A 62 -8.36 6.48 2.03
C ARG A 62 -6.99 5.87 1.85
N VAL A 63 -6.83 4.62 2.27
CA VAL A 63 -5.63 3.83 1.98
C VAL A 63 -5.99 2.87 0.87
N ASP A 64 -5.25 2.90 -0.22
CA ASP A 64 -5.38 1.95 -1.32
C ASP A 64 -4.07 1.15 -1.44
N LEU A 65 -4.16 -0.17 -1.62
CA LEU A 65 -3.05 -1.05 -1.95
C LEU A 65 -3.21 -1.49 -3.41
N TYR A 66 -2.11 -1.48 -4.13
CA TYR A 66 -2.05 -1.92 -5.52
C TYR A 66 -0.88 -2.88 -5.71
N ASP A 67 -1.01 -3.73 -6.72
CA ASP A 67 0.10 -4.36 -7.40
C ASP A 67 0.53 -3.50 -8.59
N GLN A 68 1.82 -3.50 -8.92
CA GLN A 68 2.34 -2.83 -10.09
C GLN A 68 2.90 -3.87 -11.05
N ASP A 69 2.05 -4.53 -11.82
CA ASP A 69 2.50 -5.53 -12.79
C ASP A 69 3.51 -4.94 -13.77
N SER A 70 4.74 -5.45 -13.74
CA SER A 70 5.85 -4.99 -14.57
C SER A 70 5.72 -5.36 -16.08
N GLY A 71 4.53 -5.76 -16.53
CA GLY A 71 4.20 -6.12 -17.92
C GLY A 71 3.87 -4.92 -18.83
N TRP A 72 4.12 -5.05 -20.14
CA TRP A 72 3.86 -3.98 -21.13
C TRP A 72 2.38 -3.80 -21.49
N PHE A 73 1.49 -4.66 -20.97
CA PHE A 73 0.07 -4.73 -21.31
C PHE A 73 -0.83 -4.90 -20.08
N ASP A 74 -0.31 -4.66 -18.89
CA ASP A 74 -1.07 -4.82 -17.65
C ASP A 74 -1.28 -3.47 -16.96
N ASP A 75 -2.46 -3.29 -16.39
CA ASP A 75 -2.85 -2.11 -15.62
C ASP A 75 -2.55 -2.39 -14.14
N ASP A 76 -2.11 -1.39 -13.36
CA ASP A 76 -1.87 -1.57 -11.92
C ASP A 76 -3.12 -2.13 -11.19
N ASP A 77 -3.00 -3.34 -10.64
CA ASP A 77 -4.13 -4.05 -10.04
C ASP A 77 -4.49 -3.52 -8.65
N HIS A 78 -5.77 -3.19 -8.45
CA HIS A 78 -6.27 -2.66 -7.18
C HIS A 78 -6.58 -3.79 -6.18
N LEU A 79 -5.59 -4.15 -5.36
CA LEU A 79 -5.68 -5.25 -4.39
C LEU A 79 -6.61 -4.95 -3.20
N GLY A 80 -6.77 -3.68 -2.81
CA GLY A 80 -7.65 -3.38 -1.67
C GLY A 80 -7.73 -1.92 -1.23
N ARG A 81 -8.73 -1.65 -0.38
CA ARG A 81 -9.00 -0.30 0.17
C ARG A 81 -9.50 -0.34 1.61
N MET A 82 -9.04 0.63 2.40
CA MET A 82 -9.56 0.93 3.74
C MET A 82 -9.72 2.44 3.97
N TYR A 83 -10.43 2.81 5.05
CA TYR A 83 -10.86 4.17 5.37
C TYR A 83 -10.67 4.54 6.84
#